data_AF-A0A8C4YR70-F1
#
_entry.id   AF-A0A8C4YR70-F1
#
_cell.length_a   1.000
_cell.length_b   1.000
_cell.length_c   1.000
_cell.angle_alpha   90.00
_cell.angle_beta   90.00
_cell.angle_gamma   90.00
#
_symmetry.space_group_name_H-M   'P 1'
#
loop_
_entity.id
_entity.type
_entity.pdbx_description
1 polymer ?
#
loop_
_entity_poly.entity_id
_entity_poly.type
_entity_poly.pdbx_seq_one_letter_code
_entity_poly.pdbx_strand_id
1 'polypeptide(L)'
;MAGWVRRLLQKPKQNSSSAGSSLNTKQSRSSSSSSSVTTASSSTSSSAASLGQLSPASQVSISSSGSARWAKSYDVCICHSNGDFEFVEEMVSYLESQTEGIRCFLQLRDAMPGSAITTELCDAVQSSHCWVLLITPSFLEDPWCRYQMHQALAEAPMANGRTIPVLKGIDRRDYPRELKCLYYIDMTRKENGFRQIKDTILRYLQELCRSTMSRIE
;
A
#
# COMPACT_ATOMS: atom_id res chain seq x y z
N MET A 1 17.77 -8.50 25.17
CA MET A 1 18.93 -9.37 24.84
C MET A 1 19.13 -9.33 23.35
N ALA A 2 20.33 -8.95 22.92
CA ALA A 2 20.63 -8.44 21.59
C ALA A 2 21.09 -9.52 20.59
N GLY A 3 20.64 -9.40 19.34
CA GLY A 3 21.54 -9.30 18.19
C GLY A 3 22.31 -10.55 17.73
N TRP A 4 21.69 -11.72 17.64
CA TRP A 4 22.28 -12.88 16.97
C TRP A 4 21.59 -13.16 15.64
N VAL A 5 22.37 -13.60 14.65
CA VAL A 5 21.99 -13.92 13.26
C VAL A 5 22.18 -12.77 12.26
N ARG A 6 23.44 -12.36 12.07
CA ARG A 6 23.96 -12.00 10.73
C ARG A 6 25.31 -12.66 10.52
N ARG A 7 25.31 -13.91 10.07
CA ARG A 7 26.44 -14.55 9.41
C ARG A 7 25.91 -15.56 8.40
N LEU A 8 25.82 -15.15 7.15
CA LEU A 8 26.00 -16.04 6.00
C LEU A 8 26.38 -15.20 4.77
N LEU A 9 27.56 -15.54 4.25
CA LEU A 9 28.07 -15.34 2.89
C LEU A 9 28.69 -13.98 2.52
N GLN A 10 30.02 -13.92 2.64
CA GLN A 10 30.87 -12.95 1.94
C GLN A 10 31.41 -13.54 0.62
N LYS A 11 31.23 -12.74 -0.46
CA LYS A 11 32.07 -12.51 -1.67
C LYS A 11 32.12 -13.56 -2.82
N PRO A 12 32.49 -13.14 -4.06
CA PRO A 12 32.90 -11.80 -4.53
C PRO A 12 32.15 -11.22 -5.76
N LYS A 13 32.38 -9.92 -5.96
CA LYS A 13 32.00 -9.02 -7.08
C LYS A 13 33.24 -8.76 -7.95
N GLN A 14 33.04 -8.53 -9.27
CA GLN A 14 33.77 -7.64 -10.22
C GLN A 14 33.59 -8.18 -11.66
N ASN A 15 33.50 -7.43 -12.78
CA ASN A 15 33.37 -6.01 -13.16
C ASN A 15 33.11 -6.00 -14.70
N SER A 16 32.11 -5.30 -15.25
CA SER A 16 32.12 -3.96 -15.90
C SER A 16 32.88 -3.80 -17.23
N SER A 17 32.20 -3.23 -18.25
CA SER A 17 32.61 -2.10 -19.14
C SER A 17 31.83 -2.16 -20.48
N SER A 18 31.55 -1.12 -21.28
CA SER A 18 31.30 0.33 -21.15
C SER A 18 31.14 0.91 -22.58
N ALA A 19 30.62 2.15 -22.69
CA ALA A 19 30.68 3.10 -23.83
C ALA A 19 29.58 3.01 -24.92
N GLY A 20 29.04 4.12 -25.47
CA GLY A 20 29.28 5.55 -25.26
C GLY A 20 28.61 6.44 -26.33
N SER A 21 28.66 7.77 -26.10
CA SER A 21 28.50 8.90 -27.07
C SER A 21 27.06 9.23 -27.55
N SER A 22 26.65 10.45 -27.92
CA SER A 22 27.20 11.82 -27.85
C SER A 22 26.13 12.84 -28.36
N LEU A 23 26.14 14.05 -27.77
CA LEU A 23 25.96 15.43 -28.29
C LEU A 23 24.79 15.90 -29.21
N ASN A 24 24.59 17.23 -29.11
CA ASN A 24 23.94 18.24 -30.00
C ASN A 24 22.46 18.60 -29.71
N THR A 25 21.93 19.83 -29.84
CA THR A 25 22.43 21.18 -30.17
C THR A 25 21.33 22.21 -29.79
N LYS A 26 21.74 23.47 -29.68
CA LYS A 26 21.02 24.72 -29.32
C LYS A 26 19.82 25.12 -30.21
N GLN A 27 19.13 26.17 -29.72
CA GLN A 27 18.28 27.21 -30.36
C GLN A 27 16.76 26.95 -30.39
N SER A 28 15.84 27.92 -30.28
CA SER A 28 15.71 29.25 -29.64
C SER A 28 14.34 29.86 -30.05
N ARG A 29 13.78 30.76 -29.22
CA ARG A 29 12.84 31.89 -29.56
C ARG A 29 11.34 31.57 -29.77
N SER A 30 10.48 32.01 -28.84
CA SER A 30 9.57 33.20 -28.87
C SER A 30 8.29 32.97 -29.70
N SER A 31 7.07 33.35 -29.34
CA SER A 31 6.59 34.60 -28.73
C SER A 31 5.11 34.50 -28.27
N SER A 32 4.79 35.33 -27.28
CA SER A 32 3.52 35.93 -26.85
C SER A 32 2.27 35.90 -27.75
N SER A 33 1.09 35.79 -27.10
CA SER A 33 0.01 36.79 -27.24
C SER A 33 -1.05 36.67 -26.14
N SER A 34 -1.27 37.80 -25.49
CA SER A 34 -2.30 38.17 -24.51
C SER A 34 -3.67 38.44 -25.16
N SER A 35 -4.76 38.25 -24.41
CA SER A 35 -5.86 39.24 -24.35
C SER A 35 -6.89 38.89 -23.27
N SER A 36 -7.03 39.80 -22.31
CA SER A 36 -8.13 39.96 -21.36
C SER A 36 -9.37 40.54 -22.04
N VAL A 37 -10.56 40.33 -21.44
CA VAL A 37 -11.75 41.21 -21.24
C VAL A 37 -13.01 40.31 -21.17
N THR A 38 -14.14 40.55 -20.50
CA THR A 38 -14.66 41.49 -19.49
C THR A 38 -15.98 40.88 -18.99
N THR A 39 -16.45 41.36 -17.84
CA THR A 39 -17.71 41.10 -17.12
C THR A 39 -19.00 41.20 -17.93
N ALA A 40 -20.00 40.37 -17.59
CA ALA A 40 -21.42 40.75 -17.62
C ALA A 40 -22.21 39.95 -16.56
N SER A 41 -22.95 40.68 -15.74
CA SER A 41 -23.90 40.21 -14.73
C SER A 41 -25.28 40.02 -15.33
N SER A 42 -25.99 38.95 -14.94
CA SER A 42 -27.45 38.91 -15.03
C SER A 42 -28.03 37.97 -13.97
N SER A 43 -28.85 38.55 -13.11
CA SER A 43 -29.73 37.89 -12.15
C SER A 43 -31.04 37.49 -12.80
N THR A 44 -31.48 36.24 -12.63
CA THR A 44 -32.91 35.92 -12.56
C THR A 44 -33.17 34.62 -11.80
N SER A 45 -34.32 34.61 -11.16
CA SER A 45 -34.82 33.74 -10.09
C SER A 45 -35.42 32.40 -10.54
N SER A 46 -35.61 31.55 -9.52
CA SER A 46 -36.68 30.56 -9.34
C SER A 46 -36.68 29.31 -10.23
N SER A 47 -36.48 28.14 -9.63
CA SER A 47 -37.57 27.29 -9.13
C SER A 47 -37.03 25.91 -8.76
N ALA A 48 -37.46 25.42 -7.61
CA ALA A 48 -37.15 24.10 -7.10
C ALA A 48 -37.68 23.01 -8.06
N ALA A 49 -36.79 22.14 -8.50
CA ALA A 49 -37.14 20.84 -9.05
C ALA A 49 -36.31 19.78 -8.32
N SER A 50 -36.98 19.08 -7.42
CA SER A 50 -36.49 17.93 -6.67
C SER A 50 -36.14 16.81 -7.65
N LEU A 51 -34.90 16.80 -8.13
CA LEU A 51 -34.36 15.68 -8.89
C LEU A 51 -34.01 14.56 -7.92
N GLY A 52 -34.59 13.40 -8.21
CA GLY A 52 -34.55 12.18 -7.41
C GLY A 52 -33.19 11.93 -6.78
N GLN A 53 -33.24 11.85 -5.46
CA GLN A 53 -32.20 11.30 -4.61
C GLN A 53 -31.87 9.88 -5.10
N LEU A 54 -30.85 9.77 -5.96
CA LEU A 54 -30.19 8.52 -6.25
C LEU A 54 -29.67 7.99 -4.92
N SER A 55 -30.27 6.90 -4.46
CA SER A 55 -29.84 6.13 -3.30
C SER A 55 -28.32 5.98 -3.34
N PRO A 56 -27.56 6.38 -2.30
CA PRO A 56 -26.16 6.00 -2.25
C PRO A 56 -26.14 4.48 -2.29
N ALA A 57 -25.43 3.92 -3.27
CA ALA A 57 -25.25 2.49 -3.47
C ALA A 57 -25.15 1.80 -2.11
N SER A 58 -26.04 0.85 -1.85
CA SER A 58 -26.19 0.11 -0.60
C SER A 58 -24.82 -0.07 0.05
N GLN A 59 -24.55 0.66 1.14
CA GLN A 59 -23.27 0.54 1.83
C GLN A 59 -23.17 -0.89 2.33
N VAL A 60 -22.37 -1.70 1.63
CA VAL A 60 -22.09 -3.08 2.04
C VAL A 60 -21.48 -2.99 3.43
N SER A 61 -22.21 -3.46 4.43
CA SER A 61 -21.76 -3.44 5.81
C SER A 61 -20.69 -4.52 5.98
N ILE A 62 -19.44 -4.15 5.72
CA ILE A 62 -18.26 -5.02 5.89
C ILE A 62 -18.15 -5.62 7.30
N SER A 63 -18.82 -4.99 8.29
CA SER A 63 -18.89 -5.41 9.69
C SER A 63 -19.92 -6.51 9.97
N SER A 64 -20.77 -6.89 9.02
CA SER A 64 -21.74 -7.98 9.20
C SER A 64 -21.02 -9.32 9.47
N SER A 65 -21.46 -10.10 10.45
CA SER A 65 -20.78 -11.35 10.84
C SER A 65 -20.70 -12.41 9.73
N GLY A 66 -21.58 -12.34 8.72
CA GLY A 66 -21.55 -13.21 7.54
C GLY A 66 -20.70 -12.68 6.36
N SER A 67 -20.02 -11.55 6.55
CA SER A 67 -19.21 -10.89 5.51
C SER A 67 -17.98 -11.72 5.11
N ALA A 68 -17.60 -11.64 3.83
CA ALA A 68 -16.37 -12.25 3.30
C ALA A 68 -15.10 -11.78 4.04
N ARG A 69 -15.16 -10.60 4.68
CA ARG A 69 -14.11 -10.10 5.59
C ARG A 69 -13.76 -11.12 6.68
N TRP A 70 -14.73 -11.84 7.24
CA TRP A 70 -14.50 -12.75 8.35
C TRP A 70 -14.06 -14.15 7.91
N ALA A 71 -13.95 -14.40 6.60
CA ALA A 71 -13.45 -15.68 6.08
C ALA A 71 -11.97 -15.93 6.35
N LYS A 72 -11.22 -14.88 6.74
CA LYS A 72 -9.81 -14.97 7.13
C LYS A 72 -9.59 -14.38 8.53
N SER A 73 -8.51 -14.83 9.18
CA SER A 73 -8.13 -14.42 10.54
C SER A 73 -7.69 -12.96 10.63
N TYR A 74 -7.04 -12.46 9.59
CA TYR A 74 -6.52 -11.09 9.54
C TYR A 74 -7.08 -10.33 8.34
N ASP A 75 -7.25 -9.03 8.53
CA ASP A 75 -7.63 -8.13 7.44
C ASP A 75 -6.38 -7.71 6.66
N VAL A 76 -5.26 -7.48 7.36
CA VAL A 76 -4.01 -7.04 6.77
C VAL A 76 -2.79 -7.68 7.45
N CYS A 77 -1.78 -8.09 6.68
CA CYS A 77 -0.47 -8.45 7.22
C CYS A 77 0.56 -7.37 6.87
N ILE A 78 1.36 -6.95 7.86
CA ILE A 78 2.30 -5.84 7.73
C ILE A 78 3.74 -6.37 7.57
N CYS A 79 4.29 -6.23 6.36
CA CYS A 79 5.69 -6.55 6.07
C CYS A 79 6.57 -5.32 6.29
N HIS A 80 7.59 -5.46 7.12
CA HIS A 80 8.47 -4.36 7.51
C HIS A 80 9.85 -4.88 7.90
N SER A 81 10.84 -3.97 7.91
CA SER A 81 12.15 -4.26 8.49
C SER A 81 12.11 -4.07 10.00
N ASN A 82 12.93 -4.83 10.71
CA ASN A 82 13.08 -4.70 12.16
C ASN A 82 13.46 -3.28 12.61
N GLY A 83 14.13 -2.51 11.75
CA GLY A 83 14.49 -1.11 12.01
C GLY A 83 13.32 -0.13 11.97
N ASP A 84 12.15 -0.54 11.49
CA ASP A 84 10.94 0.28 11.39
C ASP A 84 9.87 -0.11 12.43
N PHE A 85 10.20 -0.97 13.39
CA PHE A 85 9.24 -1.53 14.34
C PHE A 85 8.42 -0.47 15.09
N GLU A 86 9.08 0.55 15.66
CA GLU A 86 8.40 1.62 16.41
C GLU A 86 7.35 2.35 15.56
N PHE A 87 7.70 2.65 14.31
CA PHE A 87 6.79 3.31 13.38
C PHE A 87 5.62 2.41 12.99
N VAL A 88 5.87 1.12 12.81
CA VAL A 88 4.87 0.12 12.45
C VAL A 88 3.92 -0.16 13.61
N GLU A 89 4.42 -0.22 14.84
CA GLU A 89 3.61 -0.40 16.04
C GLU A 89 2.61 0.76 16.21
N GLU A 90 3.05 1.99 15.97
CA GLU A 90 2.15 3.15 15.98
C GLU A 90 1.12 3.10 14.85
N MET A 91 1.54 2.72 13.65
CA MET A 91 0.63 2.55 12.51
C MET A 91 -0.44 1.49 12.81
N VAL A 92 -0.04 0.35 13.35
CA VAL A 92 -0.96 -0.75 13.70
C VAL A 92 -1.88 -0.34 14.83
N SER A 93 -1.36 0.33 15.87
CA SER A 93 -2.19 0.89 16.95
C SER A 93 -3.24 1.87 16.40
N TYR A 94 -2.86 2.72 15.45
CA TYR A 94 -3.80 3.58 14.75
C TYR A 94 -4.85 2.77 13.99
N LEU A 95 -4.49 1.76 13.22
CA LEU A 95 -5.41 0.95 12.41
C LEU A 95 -6.38 0.11 13.27
N GLU A 96 -5.88 -0.50 14.34
CA GLU A 96 -6.65 -1.36 15.25
C GLU A 96 -7.60 -0.55 16.16
N SER A 97 -7.25 0.70 16.49
CA SER A 97 -8.10 1.59 17.31
C SER A 97 -9.28 2.23 16.56
N GLN A 98 -9.41 1.99 15.26
CA GLN A 98 -10.50 2.54 14.45
C GLN A 98 -11.83 1.82 14.72
N THR A 99 -12.93 2.51 14.46
CA THR A 99 -14.30 2.00 14.65
C THR A 99 -14.60 0.71 13.89
N GLU A 100 -13.91 0.49 12.77
CA GLU A 100 -14.07 -0.65 11.88
C GLU A 100 -13.35 -1.91 12.39
N GLY A 101 -12.47 -1.77 13.40
CA GLY A 101 -11.76 -2.87 14.05
C GLY A 101 -10.88 -3.68 13.11
N ILE A 102 -9.97 -3.02 12.38
CA ILE A 102 -9.07 -3.70 11.42
C ILE A 102 -8.13 -4.64 12.18
N ARG A 103 -8.06 -5.91 11.77
CA ARG A 103 -7.17 -6.92 12.39
C ARG A 103 -5.84 -6.98 11.64
N CYS A 104 -4.76 -6.56 12.30
CA CYS A 104 -3.42 -6.57 11.72
C CYS A 104 -2.62 -7.79 12.18
N PHE A 105 -1.86 -8.40 11.28
CA PHE A 105 -0.80 -9.34 11.62
C PHE A 105 0.56 -8.65 11.61
N LEU A 106 1.30 -8.81 12.70
CA LEU A 106 2.69 -8.39 12.87
C LEU A 106 3.55 -9.58 13.26
N GLN A 107 4.54 -9.91 12.42
CA GLN A 107 5.41 -11.07 12.65
C GLN A 107 6.14 -11.05 14.00
N LEU A 108 6.53 -9.87 14.52
CA LEU A 108 7.21 -9.77 15.81
C LEU A 108 6.28 -9.91 17.02
N ARG A 109 4.97 -9.80 16.83
CA ARG A 109 3.93 -9.82 17.88
C ARG A 109 3.12 -11.11 17.86
N ASP A 110 2.67 -11.50 16.66
CA ASP A 110 1.62 -12.49 16.44
C ASP A 110 2.16 -13.85 15.98
N ALA A 111 3.43 -13.94 15.59
CA ALA A 111 4.04 -15.20 15.19
C ALA A 111 4.23 -16.13 16.40
N MET A 112 3.97 -17.42 16.20
CA MET A 112 4.10 -18.41 17.27
C MET A 112 5.56 -18.58 17.74
N PRO A 113 5.86 -18.46 19.04
CA PRO A 113 7.21 -18.71 19.54
C PRO A 113 7.66 -20.14 19.26
N GLY A 114 8.85 -20.30 18.67
CA GLY A 114 9.45 -21.60 18.38
C GLY A 114 9.07 -22.20 17.02
N SER A 115 8.18 -21.57 16.26
CA SER A 115 7.88 -21.99 14.88
C SER A 115 8.88 -21.42 13.87
N ALA A 116 8.87 -21.97 12.66
CA ALA A 116 9.73 -21.51 11.59
C ALA A 116 9.20 -20.19 11.01
N ILE A 117 10.02 -19.14 11.05
CA ILE A 117 9.68 -17.77 10.61
C ILE A 117 9.13 -17.71 9.18
N THR A 118 9.60 -18.59 8.28
CA THR A 118 9.11 -18.72 6.90
C THR A 118 7.71 -19.30 6.82
N THR A 119 7.40 -20.27 7.68
CA THR A 119 6.07 -20.89 7.74
C THR A 119 5.05 -19.90 8.27
N GLU A 120 5.37 -19.21 9.36
CA GLU A 120 4.52 -18.16 9.93
C GLU A 120 4.21 -17.06 8.92
N LEU A 121 5.20 -16.65 8.13
CA LEU A 121 4.98 -15.67 7.08
C LEU A 121 4.04 -16.21 5.99
N CYS A 122 4.22 -17.44 5.53
CA CYS A 122 3.33 -18.04 4.53
C CYS A 122 1.90 -18.14 5.05
N ASP A 123 1.73 -18.58 6.30
CA ASP A 123 0.43 -18.70 6.95
C ASP A 123 -0.21 -17.33 7.15
N ALA A 124 0.56 -16.33 7.59
CA ALA A 124 0.10 -14.95 7.72
C ALA A 124 -0.31 -14.34 6.37
N VAL A 125 0.45 -14.64 5.32
CA VAL A 125 0.13 -14.20 3.97
C VAL A 125 -1.22 -14.79 3.57
N GLN A 126 -1.37 -16.11 3.62
CA GLN A 126 -2.60 -16.80 3.22
C GLN A 126 -3.81 -16.45 4.11
N SER A 127 -3.60 -16.23 5.41
CA SER A 127 -4.64 -15.89 6.38
C SER A 127 -4.94 -14.39 6.48
N SER A 128 -4.34 -13.56 5.62
CA SER A 128 -4.66 -12.12 5.50
C SER A 128 -5.38 -11.80 4.20
N HIS A 129 -6.27 -10.82 4.21
CA HIS A 129 -6.95 -10.38 3.00
C HIS A 129 -6.06 -9.52 2.09
N CYS A 130 -5.25 -8.65 2.68
CA CYS A 130 -4.26 -7.83 1.99
C CYS A 130 -2.94 -7.71 2.79
N TRP A 131 -1.93 -7.10 2.19
CA TRP A 131 -0.59 -6.94 2.74
C TRP A 131 -0.09 -5.52 2.54
N VAL A 132 0.41 -4.91 3.61
CA VAL A 132 1.10 -3.62 3.54
C VAL A 132 2.59 -3.87 3.52
N LEU A 133 3.27 -3.38 2.49
CA LEU A 133 4.73 -3.44 2.38
C LEU A 133 5.30 -2.08 2.76
N LEU A 134 5.86 -1.94 3.96
CA LEU A 134 6.50 -0.71 4.38
C LEU A 134 7.93 -0.64 3.81
N ILE A 135 8.06 0.04 2.68
CA ILE A 135 9.33 0.21 1.98
C ILE A 135 10.06 1.41 2.57
N THR A 136 11.13 1.11 3.29
CA THR A 136 12.12 2.06 3.83
C THR A 136 13.53 1.70 3.33
N PRO A 137 14.55 2.54 3.55
CA PRO A 137 15.93 2.14 3.24
C PRO A 137 16.32 0.82 3.92
N SER A 138 15.94 0.65 5.20
CA SER A 138 16.16 -0.59 5.96
C SER A 138 15.46 -1.80 5.33
N PHE A 139 14.26 -1.62 4.79
CA PHE A 139 13.51 -2.66 4.08
C PHE A 139 14.25 -3.11 2.81
N LEU A 140 14.82 -2.18 2.04
CA LEU A 140 15.51 -2.50 0.79
C LEU A 140 16.84 -3.25 1.02
N GLU A 141 17.49 -3.00 2.15
CA GLU A 141 18.75 -3.64 2.55
C GLU A 141 18.56 -5.00 3.21
N ASP A 142 17.36 -5.29 3.72
CA ASP A 142 17.07 -6.52 4.45
C ASP A 142 16.64 -7.68 3.51
N PRO A 143 17.42 -8.77 3.43
CA PRO A 143 17.04 -9.94 2.64
C PRO A 143 15.71 -10.56 3.08
N TRP A 144 15.37 -10.48 4.37
CA TRP A 144 14.11 -11.00 4.90
C TRP A 144 12.92 -10.19 4.37
N CYS A 145 13.02 -8.86 4.33
CA CYS A 145 11.99 -8.00 3.75
C CYS A 145 11.81 -8.25 2.25
N ARG A 146 12.90 -8.52 1.52
CA ARG A 146 12.82 -8.92 0.11
C ARG A 146 12.08 -10.25 -0.04
N TYR A 147 12.32 -11.21 0.85
CA TYR A 147 11.58 -12.47 0.87
C TYR A 147 10.09 -12.25 1.16
N GLN A 148 9.75 -11.43 2.16
CA GLN A 148 8.37 -11.02 2.46
C GLN A 148 7.66 -10.42 1.24
N MET A 149 8.31 -9.47 0.56
CA MET A 149 7.78 -8.85 -0.65
C MET A 149 7.52 -9.89 -1.75
N HIS A 150 8.48 -10.78 -2.01
CA HIS A 150 8.32 -11.80 -3.04
C HIS A 150 7.22 -12.82 -2.70
N GLN A 151 7.06 -13.17 -1.43
CA GLN A 151 5.97 -14.05 -0.98
C GLN A 151 4.60 -13.39 -1.20
N ALA A 152 4.44 -12.12 -0.82
CA ALA A 152 3.19 -11.39 -1.06
C ALA A 152 2.85 -11.29 -2.57
N LEU A 153 3.85 -11.06 -3.42
CA LEU A 153 3.67 -11.02 -4.87
C LEU A 153 3.36 -12.39 -5.48
N ALA A 154 3.95 -13.47 -4.94
CA ALA A 154 3.68 -14.83 -5.39
C ALA A 154 2.25 -15.28 -5.07
N GLU A 155 1.72 -14.88 -3.90
CA GLU A 155 0.35 -15.19 -3.49
C GLU A 155 -0.70 -14.47 -4.35
N ALA A 156 -0.42 -13.24 -4.80
CA ALA A 156 -1.35 -12.45 -5.60
C ALA A 156 -0.66 -11.68 -6.74
N PRO A 157 -0.22 -12.36 -7.81
CA PRO A 157 0.56 -11.75 -8.88
C PRO A 157 -0.24 -10.74 -9.71
N MET A 158 -1.57 -10.89 -9.78
CA MET A 158 -2.44 -10.02 -10.59
C MET A 158 -2.93 -8.76 -9.86
N ALA A 159 -2.36 -8.42 -8.70
CA ALA A 159 -2.53 -7.12 -8.06
C ALA A 159 -4.01 -6.68 -7.86
N ASN A 160 -4.91 -7.59 -7.47
CA ASN A 160 -6.31 -7.28 -7.15
C ASN A 160 -6.46 -6.40 -5.88
N GLY A 161 -5.63 -5.38 -5.68
CA GLY A 161 -5.62 -4.52 -4.50
C GLY A 161 -5.07 -5.18 -3.24
N ARG A 162 -4.56 -6.40 -3.33
CA ARG A 162 -4.07 -7.15 -2.16
C ARG A 162 -2.72 -6.66 -1.63
N THR A 163 -1.84 -6.15 -2.49
CA THR A 163 -0.53 -5.65 -2.06
C THR A 163 -0.55 -4.12 -2.07
N ILE A 164 -0.27 -3.51 -0.92
CA ILE A 164 -0.30 -2.05 -0.70
C ILE A 164 1.11 -1.59 -0.34
N PRO A 165 1.91 -1.12 -1.31
CA PRO A 165 3.21 -0.53 -1.06
C PRO A 165 3.08 0.82 -0.34
N VAL A 166 3.88 1.03 0.71
CA VAL A 166 3.97 2.28 1.47
C VAL A 166 5.43 2.73 1.49
N LEU A 167 5.73 3.92 0.97
CA LEU A 167 7.11 4.44 0.90
C LEU A 167 7.37 5.41 2.04
N LYS A 168 8.46 5.21 2.76
CA LYS A 168 8.94 6.13 3.80
C LYS A 168 10.43 6.39 3.63
N GLY A 169 10.77 7.63 3.30
CA GLY A 169 12.16 8.10 3.26
C GLY A 169 13.00 7.48 2.14
N ILE A 170 12.38 7.15 1.00
CA ILE A 170 13.10 6.65 -0.19
C ILE A 170 12.72 7.46 -1.42
N ASP A 171 13.67 7.62 -2.33
CA ASP A 171 13.43 8.21 -3.64
C ASP A 171 12.68 7.22 -4.55
N ARG A 172 11.88 7.75 -5.48
CA ARG A 172 11.12 6.94 -6.45
C ARG A 172 12.02 6.05 -7.32
N ARG A 173 13.28 6.45 -7.57
CA ARG A 173 14.24 5.67 -8.35
C ARG A 173 14.64 4.36 -7.67
N ASP A 174 14.57 4.33 -6.34
CA ASP A 174 14.97 3.20 -5.51
C ASP A 174 13.78 2.26 -5.23
N TYR A 175 12.59 2.59 -5.75
CA TYR A 175 11.40 1.76 -5.64
C TYR A 175 11.60 0.41 -6.36
N PRO A 176 11.34 -0.74 -5.69
CA PRO A 176 11.55 -2.06 -6.27
C PRO A 176 10.86 -2.21 -7.62
N ARG A 177 11.61 -2.71 -8.61
CA ARG A 177 11.09 -2.90 -9.98
C ARG A 177 9.92 -3.87 -10.01
N GLU A 178 9.91 -4.83 -9.08
CA GLU A 178 8.88 -5.85 -8.90
C GLU A 178 7.53 -5.22 -8.53
N LEU A 179 7.54 -4.03 -7.92
CA LEU A 179 6.34 -3.32 -7.48
C LEU A 179 5.93 -2.18 -8.42
N LYS A 180 6.67 -1.91 -9.52
CA LYS A 180 6.41 -0.76 -10.42
C LYS A 180 5.02 -0.74 -11.07
N CYS A 181 4.35 -1.88 -11.16
CA CYS A 181 2.97 -1.98 -11.63
C CYS A 181 1.93 -1.62 -10.56
N LEU A 182 2.36 -1.40 -9.31
CA LEU A 182 1.50 -1.06 -8.19
C LEU A 182 1.59 0.43 -7.87
N TYR A 183 0.44 1.02 -7.55
CA TYR A 183 0.40 2.33 -6.92
C TYR A 183 0.89 2.21 -5.48
N TYR A 184 1.60 3.23 -5.02
CA TYR A 184 2.11 3.27 -3.66
C TYR A 184 1.56 4.47 -2.90
N ILE A 185 1.52 4.34 -1.57
CA ILE A 185 1.20 5.42 -0.65
C ILE A 185 2.51 6.07 -0.21
N ASP A 186 2.62 7.38 -0.36
CA ASP A 186 3.79 8.15 0.06
C ASP A 186 3.61 8.66 1.50
N MET A 187 4.56 8.33 2.37
CA MET A 187 4.55 8.66 3.79
C MET A 187 5.24 10.00 4.13
N THR A 188 5.43 10.89 3.15
CA THR A 188 5.96 12.26 3.38
C THR A 188 5.30 13.01 4.55
N ARG A 189 4.01 12.78 4.82
CA ARG A 189 3.29 13.30 6.01
C ARG A 189 2.60 12.17 6.76
N LYS A 190 3.00 11.94 8.01
CA LYS A 190 2.60 10.78 8.83
C LYS A 190 1.08 10.63 9.03
N GLU A 191 0.40 11.68 9.52
CA GLU A 191 -1.04 11.63 9.80
C GLU A 191 -1.87 11.32 8.55
N ASN A 192 -1.53 11.97 7.43
CA ASN A 192 -2.20 11.73 6.15
C ASN A 192 -1.95 10.32 5.63
N GLY A 193 -0.78 9.75 5.91
CA GLY A 193 -0.42 8.43 5.43
C GLY A 193 -1.13 7.30 6.16
N PHE A 194 -1.23 7.33 7.49
CA PHE A 194 -1.98 6.32 8.26
C PHE A 194 -3.45 6.28 7.84
N ARG A 195 -4.06 7.45 7.66
CA ARG A 195 -5.43 7.55 7.13
C ARG A 195 -5.54 6.97 5.73
N GLN A 196 -4.60 7.29 4.83
CA GLN A 196 -4.61 6.73 3.47
C GLN A 196 -4.49 5.20 3.46
N ILE A 197 -3.64 4.63 4.32
CA ILE A 197 -3.49 3.18 4.46
C ILE A 197 -4.82 2.58 4.92
N LYS A 198 -5.43 3.14 5.98
CA LYS A 198 -6.76 2.73 6.46
C LYS A 198 -7.80 2.76 5.35
N ASP A 199 -7.95 3.90 4.69
CA ASP A 199 -8.97 4.11 3.66
C ASP A 199 -8.74 3.19 2.45
N THR A 200 -7.49 2.78 2.19
CA THR A 200 -7.15 1.81 1.14
C THR A 200 -7.53 0.39 1.56
N ILE A 201 -7.22 -0.01 2.80
CA ILE A 201 -7.63 -1.32 3.35
C ILE A 201 -9.15 -1.44 3.36
N LEU A 202 -9.87 -0.42 3.84
CA LEU A 202 -11.33 -0.45 3.91
C LEU A 202 -11.98 -0.53 2.53
N ARG A 203 -11.47 0.22 1.54
CA ARG A 203 -11.93 0.13 0.15
C ARG A 203 -11.71 -1.27 -0.42
N TYR A 204 -10.54 -1.87 -0.16
CA TYR A 204 -10.27 -3.23 -0.58
C TYR A 204 -11.24 -4.25 0.05
N LEU A 205 -11.48 -4.16 1.37
CA LEU A 205 -12.41 -5.04 2.06
C LEU A 205 -13.86 -4.88 1.57
N GLN A 206 -14.29 -3.64 1.27
CA GLN A 206 -15.61 -3.38 0.68
C GLN A 206 -15.74 -4.02 -0.70
N GLU A 207 -14.73 -3.87 -1.55
CA GLU A 207 -14.71 -4.47 -2.88
C GLU A 207 -14.73 -6.00 -2.83
N LEU A 208 -13.95 -6.57 -1.90
CA LEU A 208 -13.93 -8.00 -1.62
C LEU A 208 -15.34 -8.51 -1.30
N CYS A 209 -16.02 -7.85 -0.36
CA CYS A 209 -17.37 -8.26 0.06
C CYS A 209 -18.37 -8.16 -1.09
N ARG A 210 -18.32 -7.07 -1.86
CA ARG A 210 -19.18 -6.87 -3.04
C ARG A 210 -18.95 -7.93 -4.11
N SER A 211 -17.69 -8.23 -4.42
CA SER A 211 -17.30 -9.22 -5.43
C SER A 211 -17.66 -10.66 -5.03
N THR A 212 -17.67 -10.96 -3.74
CA THR A 212 -18.12 -12.26 -3.23
C THR A 212 -19.63 -12.41 -3.36
N MET A 213 -20.41 -11.37 -3.05
CA MET A 213 -21.88 -11.40 -3.20
C MET A 213 -22.30 -11.62 -4.66
N SER A 214 -21.66 -10.91 -5.60
CA SER A 214 -21.96 -11.05 -7.04
C SER A 214 -21.56 -12.39 -7.66
N ARG A 215 -20.79 -13.22 -6.95
CA ARG A 215 -20.41 -14.58 -7.40
C ARG A 215 -21.38 -15.66 -6.92
N ILE A 216 -22.19 -15.35 -5.92
CA ILE A 216 -23.14 -16.29 -5.31
C ILE A 216 -24.51 -16.19 -5.98
N GLU A 217 -24.85 -15.03 -6.57
CA GLU A 217 -25.99 -14.83 -7.47
C GLU A 217 -25.74 -15.39 -8.87
#